data_AF-A0A1I2DNG6-F1
#
_entry.id   AF-A0A1I2DNG6-F1
#
_cell.length_a   1.000
_cell.length_b   1.000
_cell.length_c   1.000
_cell.angle_alpha   90.00
_cell.angle_beta   90.00
_cell.angle_gamma   90.00
#
_symmetry.space_group_name_H-M   'P 1'
#
loop_
_entity.id
_entity.type
_entity.pdbx_description
1 polymer ?
#
loop_
_entity_poly.entity_id
_entity_poly.type
_entity_poly.pdbx_seq_one_letter_code
_entity_poly.pdbx_strand_id
1 'polypeptide(L)'
;MPPGTAGPPYDQFLAAAEAVARARPEVDLEAAREVYREAAILLHDGLALDGLDAHDTGVVVAALCADLAAADPGAAVRARSRAASVDPGDLHDPEAVAAACLMAASVLQL
;
A
#
# COMPACT_ATOMS: atom_id res chain seq x y z
N MET A 1 -21.00 -18.07 -0.88
CA MET A 1 -20.05 -17.75 -1.96
C MET A 1 -18.66 -18.15 -1.50
N PRO A 2 -17.82 -18.80 -2.33
CA PRO A 2 -16.41 -18.89 -1.98
C PRO A 2 -15.80 -17.47 -2.05
N PRO A 3 -14.91 -17.08 -1.13
CA PRO A 3 -14.17 -15.83 -1.29
C PRO A 3 -13.29 -15.98 -2.54
N GLY A 4 -13.63 -15.23 -3.58
CA GLY A 4 -12.90 -15.25 -4.84
C GLY A 4 -11.44 -14.83 -4.61
N THR A 5 -10.52 -15.64 -5.12
CA THR A 5 -9.08 -15.40 -5.26
C THR A 5 -8.76 -13.94 -5.49
N ALA A 6 -8.19 -13.30 -4.47
CA ALA A 6 -7.80 -11.90 -4.54
C ALA A 6 -6.66 -11.75 -5.54
N GLY A 7 -6.84 -10.87 -6.53
CA GLY A 7 -5.90 -10.62 -7.61
C GLY A 7 -4.66 -9.79 -7.21
N PRO A 8 -3.88 -9.29 -8.19
CA PRO A 8 -2.45 -9.01 -8.06
C PRO A 8 -1.90 -7.91 -7.13
N PRO A 9 -2.67 -7.13 -6.33
CA PRO A 9 -2.06 -6.44 -5.20
C PRO A 9 -2.14 -7.24 -3.88
N TYR A 10 -3.10 -8.15 -3.74
CA TYR A 10 -3.45 -8.73 -2.44
C TYR A 10 -2.38 -9.67 -1.87
N ASP A 11 -1.74 -10.46 -2.75
CA ASP A 11 -0.64 -11.36 -2.36
C ASP A 11 0.56 -10.58 -1.81
N GLN A 12 0.81 -9.37 -2.32
CA GLN A 12 1.91 -8.53 -1.87
C GLN A 12 1.65 -7.97 -0.47
N PHE A 13 0.42 -7.52 -0.20
CA PHE A 13 0.02 -7.08 1.15
C PHE A 13 0.13 -8.23 2.17
N LEU A 14 -0.27 -9.45 1.80
CA LEU A 14 -0.11 -10.62 2.68
C LEU A 14 1.36 -10.97 2.93
N ALA A 15 2.21 -10.93 1.91
CA ALA A 15 3.65 -11.14 2.06
C ALA A 15 4.30 -10.06 2.95
N ALA A 16 3.84 -8.82 2.86
CA ALA A 16 4.30 -7.72 3.70
C ALA A 16 3.90 -7.92 5.17
N ALA A 17 2.67 -8.36 5.44
CA ALA A 17 2.23 -8.70 6.80
C ALA A 17 3.13 -9.76 7.45
N GLU A 18 3.51 -10.80 6.69
CA GLU A 18 4.45 -11.82 7.17
C GLU A 18 5.85 -11.27 7.45
N ALA A 19 6.33 -10.37 6.59
CA ALA A 19 7.62 -9.72 6.79
C ALA A 19 7.61 -8.84 8.04
N VAL A 20 6.53 -8.10 8.30
CA VAL A 20 6.36 -7.27 9.51
C VAL A 20 6.35 -8.13 10.76
N ALA A 21 5.54 -9.19 10.81
CA ALA A 21 5.47 -10.08 11.97
C ALA A 21 6.82 -10.78 12.25
N ARG A 22 7.60 -11.07 11.20
CA ARG A 22 8.96 -11.61 11.35
C ARG A 22 9.95 -10.59 11.91
N ALA A 23 9.84 -9.34 11.48
CA ALA A 23 10.73 -8.26 11.90
C ALA A 23 10.40 -7.73 13.32
N ARG A 24 9.13 -7.86 13.73
CA ARG A 24 8.59 -7.39 15.00
C ARG A 24 7.89 -8.53 15.73
N PRO A 25 8.63 -9.33 16.52
CA PRO A 25 8.08 -10.51 17.19
C PRO A 25 6.93 -10.21 18.15
N GLU A 26 6.77 -8.96 18.57
CA GLU A 26 5.64 -8.49 19.38
C GLU A 26 4.34 -8.30 18.58
N VAL A 27 4.41 -8.30 17.24
CA VAL A 27 3.25 -8.20 16.35
C VAL A 27 2.71 -9.60 16.09
N ASP A 28 1.43 -9.81 16.40
CA ASP A 28 0.75 -11.04 16.06
C ASP A 28 0.57 -11.16 14.53
N LEU A 29 0.96 -12.32 13.98
CA LEU A 29 0.93 -12.56 12.54
C LEU A 29 -0.50 -12.58 11.98
N GLU A 30 -1.46 -13.12 12.72
CA GLU A 30 -2.83 -13.20 12.26
C GLU A 30 -3.45 -11.80 12.21
N ALA A 31 -3.22 -11.00 13.26
CA ALA A 31 -3.61 -9.60 13.30
C ALA A 31 -2.93 -8.77 12.19
N ALA A 32 -1.64 -8.97 11.93
CA ALA A 32 -0.95 -8.29 10.83
C ALA A 32 -1.56 -8.65 9.47
N ARG A 33 -1.85 -9.93 9.23
CA ARG A 33 -2.50 -10.38 7.99
C ARG A 33 -3.89 -9.79 7.83
N GLU A 34 -4.66 -9.67 8.92
CA GLU A 34 -5.98 -9.05 8.90
C GLU A 34 -5.91 -7.57 8.53
N VAL A 35 -5.02 -6.80 9.17
CA VAL A 35 -4.83 -5.37 8.89
C VAL A 35 -4.42 -5.13 7.43
N TYR A 36 -3.43 -5.86 6.94
CA TYR A 36 -2.96 -5.69 5.56
C TYR A 36 -4.01 -6.13 4.54
N ARG A 37 -4.81 -7.15 4.87
CA ARG A 37 -5.94 -7.58 4.05
C ARG A 37 -7.00 -6.48 3.96
N GLU A 38 -7.40 -5.91 5.10
CA GLU A 38 -8.39 -4.85 5.15
C GLU A 38 -7.91 -3.60 4.41
N ALA A 39 -6.64 -3.23 4.57
CA ALA A 39 -6.04 -2.14 3.80
C ALA A 39 -6.13 -2.39 2.28
N ALA A 40 -5.82 -3.60 1.83
CA ALA A 40 -5.92 -3.96 0.41
C ALA A 40 -7.36 -3.89 -0.12
N ILE A 41 -8.36 -4.31 0.67
CA ILE A 41 -9.79 -4.17 0.33
C ILE A 41 -10.17 -2.70 0.22
N LEU A 42 -9.85 -1.89 1.23
CA LEU A 42 -10.21 -0.47 1.27
C LEU A 42 -9.60 0.28 0.08
N LEU A 43 -8.33 0.02 -0.25
CA LEU A 43 -7.66 0.63 -1.41
C LEU A 43 -8.31 0.23 -2.74
N HIS A 44 -8.75 -1.02 -2.86
CA HIS A 44 -9.46 -1.50 -4.03
C HIS A 44 -10.84 -0.83 -4.16
N ASP A 45 -11.65 -0.88 -3.11
CA ASP A 45 -13.01 -0.34 -3.09
C ASP A 45 -13.02 1.19 -3.22
N GLY A 46 -12.00 1.86 -2.66
CA GLY A 46 -11.79 3.29 -2.76
C GLY A 46 -11.20 3.76 -4.09
N LEU A 47 -10.92 2.85 -5.03
CA LEU A 47 -10.29 3.14 -6.32
C LEU A 47 -8.99 3.94 -6.18
N ALA A 48 -8.25 3.72 -5.08
CA ALA A 48 -7.10 4.55 -4.71
C ALA A 48 -5.92 4.44 -5.69
N LEU A 49 -5.89 3.34 -6.46
CA LEU A 49 -4.85 3.05 -7.46
C LEU A 49 -5.41 3.14 -8.90
N ASP A 50 -6.67 3.57 -9.06
CA ASP A 50 -7.27 3.69 -10.38
C ASP A 50 -6.61 4.80 -11.19
N GLY A 51 -6.40 4.56 -12.48
CA GLY A 51 -5.67 5.47 -13.36
C GLY A 51 -4.15 5.26 -13.42
N LEU A 52 -3.58 4.37 -12.60
CA LEU A 52 -2.18 3.94 -12.73
C LEU A 52 -2.04 2.81 -13.75
N ASP A 53 -0.90 2.77 -14.44
CA ASP A 53 -0.53 1.59 -15.21
C ASP A 53 -0.02 0.46 -14.31
N ALA A 54 0.26 -0.71 -14.88
CA ALA A 54 0.68 -1.88 -14.10
C ALA A 54 2.04 -1.69 -13.41
N HIS A 55 2.95 -0.91 -14.00
CA HIS A 55 4.27 -0.64 -13.44
C HIS A 55 4.15 0.26 -12.23
N ASP A 56 3.50 1.42 -12.38
CA ASP A 56 3.30 2.40 -11.31
C ASP A 56 2.42 1.82 -10.20
N THR A 57 1.41 1.01 -10.53
CA THR A 57 0.62 0.26 -9.54
C THR A 57 1.52 -0.65 -8.71
N GLY A 58 2.42 -1.40 -9.36
CA GLY A 58 3.37 -2.28 -8.67
C GLY A 58 4.29 -1.51 -7.72
N VAL A 59 4.81 -0.37 -8.18
CA VAL A 59 5.66 0.50 -7.36
C VAL A 59 4.89 1.04 -6.14
N VAL A 60 3.65 1.53 -6.32
CA VAL A 60 2.82 2.07 -5.24
C VAL A 60 2.39 0.99 -4.24
N VAL A 61 2.06 -0.21 -4.71
CA VAL A 61 1.68 -1.33 -3.81
C VAL A 61 2.87 -1.75 -2.94
N ALA A 62 4.04 -1.96 -3.54
CA ALA A 62 5.24 -2.33 -2.80
C ALA A 62 5.64 -1.25 -1.78
N ALA A 63 5.49 0.01 -2.19
CA ALA A 63 5.67 1.18 -1.36
C ALA A 63 4.75 1.23 -0.14
N LEU A 64 3.44 1.14 -0.36
CA LEU A 64 2.43 1.18 0.70
C LEU A 64 2.61 0.02 1.69
N CYS A 65 2.96 -1.16 1.19
CA CYS A 65 3.28 -2.31 2.03
C CYS A 65 4.42 -2.02 3.02
N ALA A 66 5.43 -1.24 2.62
CA ALA A 66 6.51 -0.82 3.52
C ALA A 66 6.08 0.30 4.46
N ASP A 67 5.32 1.28 3.96
CA ASP A 67 4.90 2.45 4.75
C ASP A 67 3.92 2.10 5.88
N LEU A 68 3.04 1.12 5.66
CA LEU A 68 2.11 0.62 6.68
C LEU A 68 2.81 -0.03 7.88
N ALA A 69 4.07 -0.43 7.73
CA ALA A 69 4.89 -0.96 8.81
C ALA A 69 5.62 0.14 9.60
N ALA A 70 5.62 1.38 9.13
CA ALA A 70 6.32 2.48 9.77
C ALA A 70 5.69 2.86 11.12
N ALA A 71 6.47 3.53 11.98
CA ALA A 71 5.97 4.02 13.26
C ALA A 71 4.84 5.06 13.11
N ASP A 72 4.86 5.81 12.01
CA ASP A 72 3.81 6.72 11.57
C ASP A 72 3.51 6.47 10.09
N PRO A 73 2.55 5.56 9.78
CA PRO A 73 2.20 5.22 8.40
C PRO A 73 1.70 6.43 7.61
N GLY A 74 0.93 7.32 8.25
CA GLY A 74 0.38 8.51 7.60
C GLY A 74 1.48 9.48 7.17
N ALA A 75 2.49 9.71 8.01
CA ALA A 75 3.64 10.52 7.64
C ALA A 75 4.47 9.86 6.53
N ALA A 76 4.67 8.52 6.59
CA ALA A 76 5.40 7.77 5.58
C ALA A 76 4.76 7.87 4.19
N VAL A 77 3.45 7.61 4.09
CA VAL A 77 2.71 7.68 2.81
C VAL A 77 2.70 9.10 2.24
N ARG A 78 2.51 10.13 3.09
CA ARG A 78 2.57 11.54 2.64
C ARG A 78 3.97 11.95 2.19
N ALA A 79 5.01 11.50 2.87
CA ALA A 79 6.39 11.74 2.46
C ALA A 79 6.67 11.09 1.10
N ARG A 80 6.12 9.90 0.85
CA ARG A 80 6.24 9.22 -0.44
C ARG A 80 5.53 9.95 -1.57
N SER A 81 4.30 10.42 -1.34
CA SER A 81 3.59 11.27 -2.31
C SER A 81 4.46 12.46 -2.73
N ARG A 82 5.08 13.14 -1.76
CA ARG A 82 6.01 14.25 -2.05
C ARG A 82 7.25 13.78 -2.81
N ALA A 83 7.83 12.64 -2.45
CA ALA A 83 9.02 12.10 -3.11
C ALA A 83 8.74 11.78 -4.59
N ALA A 84 7.59 11.21 -4.91
CA ALA A 84 7.18 10.93 -6.29
C ALA A 84 7.22 12.20 -7.17
N SER A 85 6.86 13.37 -6.62
CA SER A 85 6.93 14.64 -7.37
C SER A 85 8.32 15.28 -7.42
N VAL A 86 9.16 15.06 -6.40
CA VAL A 86 10.47 15.74 -6.28
C VAL A 86 11.59 14.95 -6.94
N ASP A 87 11.56 13.63 -6.81
CA ASP A 87 12.54 12.70 -7.38
C ASP A 87 11.80 11.45 -7.91
N PRO A 88 11.21 11.55 -9.11
CA PRO A 88 10.31 10.53 -9.64
C PRO A 88 11.01 9.22 -10.01
N GLY A 89 12.34 9.19 -10.12
CA GLY A 89 13.08 7.99 -10.51
C GLY A 89 12.55 7.36 -11.81
N ASP A 90 12.03 6.14 -11.69
CA ASP A 90 11.54 5.28 -12.80
C ASP A 90 10.00 5.25 -12.90
N LEU A 91 9.31 6.22 -12.28
CA LEU A 91 7.86 6.33 -12.39
C LEU A 91 7.44 6.77 -13.80
N HIS A 92 6.42 6.13 -14.36
CA HIS A 92 5.88 6.50 -15.67
C HIS A 92 4.99 7.75 -15.59
N ASP A 93 4.12 7.82 -14.59
CA ASP A 93 3.30 8.98 -14.25
C ASP A 93 3.48 9.38 -12.77
N PRO A 94 4.48 10.23 -12.47
CA PRO A 94 4.77 10.63 -11.10
C PRO A 94 3.65 11.43 -10.44
N GLU A 95 2.83 12.15 -11.22
CA GLU A 95 1.72 12.95 -10.70
C GLU A 95 0.56 12.04 -10.28
N ALA A 96 0.19 11.08 -11.14
CA ALA A 96 -0.81 10.07 -10.81
C ALA A 96 -0.39 9.24 -9.59
N VAL A 97 0.90 8.86 -9.49
CA VAL A 97 1.45 8.14 -8.34
C VAL A 97 1.38 8.97 -7.06
N ALA A 98 1.74 10.25 -7.12
CA ALA A 98 1.63 11.15 -5.97
C ALA A 98 0.18 11.29 -5.50
N ALA A 99 -0.77 11.41 -6.44
CA ALA A 99 -2.21 11.47 -6.16
C ALA A 99 -2.72 10.16 -5.54
N ALA A 100 -2.33 9.00 -6.10
CA ALA A 100 -2.70 7.69 -5.58
C ALA A 100 -2.23 7.48 -4.14
N CYS A 101 -1.02 7.95 -3.78
CA CYS A 101 -0.54 7.91 -2.40
C CYS A 101 -1.41 8.75 -1.44
N LEU A 102 -1.87 9.93 -1.87
CA LEU A 102 -2.75 10.77 -1.04
C LEU A 102 -4.16 10.20 -0.93
N MET A 103 -4.68 9.60 -2.01
CA MET A 103 -5.96 8.88 -1.96
C MET A 103 -5.85 7.67 -1.02
N ALA A 104 -4.77 6.90 -1.09
CA ALA A 104 -4.50 5.80 -0.17
C ALA A 104 -4.50 6.26 1.30
N ALA A 105 -3.78 7.34 1.62
CA ALA A 105 -3.78 7.90 2.97
C ALA A 105 -5.19 8.31 3.43
N SER A 106 -5.99 8.90 2.54
CA SER A 106 -7.35 9.34 2.85
C SER A 106 -8.31 8.16 3.07
N VAL A 107 -8.25 7.14 2.20
CA VAL A 107 -9.06 5.92 2.27
C VAL A 107 -8.75 5.12 3.54
N LEU A 108 -7.47 5.05 3.92
CA LEU A 108 -7.02 4.36 5.11
C LEU A 108 -7.12 5.21 6.39
N GLN A 109 -7.61 6.46 6.28
CA GLN A 109 -7.80 7.39 7.39
C GLN A 109 -6.51 7.65 8.20
N LEU A 110 -5.37 7.75 7.50
CA LEU A 110 -4.04 8.00 8.05
C LEU A 110 -3.67 9.50 8.07
#